data_AF-A0A0G0B177-F1
#
_entry.id   AF-A0A0G0B177-F1
#
_cell.length_a   1.000
_cell.length_b   1.000
_cell.length_c   1.000
_cell.angle_alpha   90.00
_cell.angle_beta   90.00
_cell.angle_gamma   90.00
#
_symmetry.space_group_name_H-M   'P 1'
#
loop_
_entity.id
_entity.type
_entity.pdbx_description
1 polymer ?
#
loop_
_entity_poly.entity_id
_entity_poly.type
_entity_poly.pdbx_seq_one_letter_code
_entity_poly.pdbx_strand_id
1 'polypeptide(L)'
;MLFAKTDKNKIIGFITLKLIGGKCLIDLIAVNPKYQNKGVGTLLISKAIKSFSDYKITVGTEAENIKAVNFYLKNNFKIVDYYLIFHRHN
;
A
#
# COMPACT_ATOMS: atom_id res chain seq x y z
N MET A 1 -4.49 -3.28 -10.53
CA MET A 1 -4.90 -2.06 -9.80
C MET A 1 -6.29 -2.28 -9.23
N LEU A 2 -6.55 -1.86 -7.99
CA LEU A 2 -7.86 -1.93 -7.34
C LEU A 2 -8.30 -0.54 -6.88
N PHE A 3 -9.60 -0.31 -6.85
CA PHE A 3 -10.20 0.94 -6.39
C PHE A 3 -11.17 0.70 -5.24
N ALA A 4 -11.17 1.59 -4.25
CA ALA A 4 -12.23 1.71 -3.27
C ALA A 4 -13.24 2.74 -3.78
N LYS A 5 -14.53 2.39 -3.78
CA LYS A 5 -15.62 3.24 -4.24
C LYS A 5 -16.68 3.38 -3.16
N THR A 6 -17.39 4.51 -3.14
CA THR A 6 -18.64 4.64 -2.38
C THR A 6 -19.80 4.00 -3.14
N ASP A 7 -20.95 3.87 -2.49
CA ASP A 7 -22.19 3.37 -3.12
C ASP A 7 -22.64 4.23 -4.31
N LYS A 8 -22.23 5.51 -4.35
CA LYS A 8 -22.45 6.43 -5.47
C LYS A 8 -21.38 6.31 -6.56
N ASN A 9 -20.62 5.21 -6.61
CA ASN A 9 -19.52 4.95 -7.54
C ASN A 9 -18.35 5.95 -7.52
N LYS A 10 -18.24 6.80 -6.49
CA LYS A 10 -17.12 7.75 -6.37
C LYS A 10 -15.87 7.01 -5.91
N ILE A 11 -14.76 7.14 -6.65
CA ILE A 11 -13.46 6.60 -6.24
C ILE A 11 -12.93 7.41 -5.04
N ILE A 12 -12.58 6.70 -3.97
CA ILE A 12 -12.09 7.28 -2.70
C ILE A 12 -10.71 6.78 -2.29
N GLY A 13 -10.15 5.84 -3.05
CA GLY A 13 -8.80 5.35 -2.85
C GLY A 13 -8.44 4.30 -3.89
N PHE A 14 -7.16 3.97 -3.97
CA PHE A 14 -6.64 2.98 -4.90
C PHE A 14 -5.41 2.27 -4.32
N ILE A 15 -5.12 1.11 -4.89
CA ILE A 15 -3.87 0.38 -4.70
C ILE A 15 -3.39 -0.19 -6.04
N THR A 16 -2.12 0.03 -6.36
CA THR A 16 -1.43 -0.57 -7.52
C THR A 16 -0.44 -1.60 -7.03
N LEU A 17 -0.32 -2.70 -7.79
CA LEU A 17 0.60 -3.78 -7.50
C LEU A 17 1.38 -4.12 -8.77
N LYS A 18 2.66 -4.50 -8.60
CA LYS A 18 3.55 -4.98 -9.66
C LYS A 18 4.02 -6.39 -9.32
N LEU A 19 3.93 -7.30 -10.28
CA LEU A 19 4.54 -8.63 -10.16
C LEU A 19 5.94 -8.58 -10.76
N ILE A 20 6.96 -8.79 -9.93
CA ILE A 20 8.37 -8.74 -10.34
C ILE A 20 9.10 -9.91 -9.70
N GLY A 21 9.69 -10.78 -10.51
CA GLY A 21 10.53 -11.89 -10.02
C GLY A 21 9.82 -12.80 -9.01
N GLY A 22 8.55 -13.12 -9.23
CA GLY A 22 7.75 -13.95 -8.30
C GLY A 22 7.34 -13.27 -6.99
N LYS A 23 7.53 -11.95 -6.87
CA LYS A 23 7.08 -11.15 -5.73
C LYS A 23 6.01 -10.16 -6.16
N CYS A 24 5.12 -9.80 -5.24
CA CYS A 24 4.08 -8.81 -5.47
C CYS A 24 4.41 -7.53 -4.69
N LEU A 25 4.77 -6.46 -5.40
CA LEU A 25 5.11 -5.17 -4.80
C LEU A 25 3.88 -4.26 -4.83
N ILE A 26 3.46 -3.72 -3.69
CA ILE A 26 2.57 -2.55 -3.66
C ILE A 26 3.39 -1.36 -4.12
N ASP A 27 3.01 -0.82 -5.28
CA ASP A 27 3.72 0.29 -5.92
C ASP A 27 3.20 1.63 -5.39
N LEU A 28 1.87 1.79 -5.35
CA LEU A 28 1.22 2.96 -4.78
C LEU A 28 -0.04 2.54 -4.02
N ILE A 29 -0.29 3.21 -2.89
CA ILE A 29 -1.56 3.17 -2.18
C ILE A 29 -1.91 4.57 -1.71
N ALA A 30 -3.16 4.98 -1.95
CA ALA A 30 -3.65 6.26 -1.47
C ALA A 30 -5.14 6.19 -1.15
N VAL A 31 -5.54 6.95 -0.14
CA VAL A 31 -6.94 7.16 0.24
C VAL A 31 -7.19 8.66 0.32
N ASN A 32 -8.29 9.11 -0.27
CA ASN A 32 -8.72 10.50 -0.21
C ASN A 32 -8.78 10.97 1.26
N PRO A 33 -8.19 12.13 1.63
CA PRO A 33 -8.14 12.60 3.01
C PRO A 33 -9.48 12.57 3.76
N LYS A 34 -10.60 12.89 3.09
CA LYS A 34 -11.96 12.87 3.68
C LYS A 34 -12.46 11.47 4.08
N TYR A 35 -11.78 10.43 3.59
CA TYR A 35 -12.11 9.02 3.78
C TYR A 35 -11.00 8.23 4.50
N GLN A 36 -9.94 8.90 4.95
CA GLN A 36 -8.90 8.30 5.79
C GLN A 36 -9.44 7.97 7.19
N ASN A 37 -8.75 7.08 7.90
CA ASN A 37 -9.12 6.59 9.23
C ASN A 37 -10.51 5.90 9.33
N LYS A 38 -11.14 5.60 8.19
CA LYS A 38 -12.42 4.88 8.09
C LYS A 38 -12.28 3.44 7.57
N GLY A 39 -11.09 2.85 7.70
CA GLY A 39 -10.80 1.48 7.25
C GLY A 39 -10.57 1.29 5.74
N VAL A 40 -10.70 2.32 4.91
CA VAL A 40 -10.57 2.22 3.43
C VAL A 40 -9.20 1.66 2.99
N GLY A 41 -8.10 2.12 3.61
CA GLY A 41 -6.77 1.61 3.30
C GLY A 41 -6.61 0.13 3.65
N THR A 42 -7.13 -0.27 4.82
CA THR A 42 -7.13 -1.68 5.25
C THR A 42 -7.96 -2.56 4.32
N LEU A 43 -9.10 -2.07 3.85
CA LEU A 43 -9.92 -2.76 2.84
C LEU A 43 -9.13 -2.99 1.55
N LEU A 44 -8.41 -1.97 1.06
CA LEU A 44 -7.57 -2.08 -0.14
C LEU A 44 -6.45 -3.11 0.04
N ILE A 45 -5.75 -3.09 1.18
CA ILE A 45 -4.72 -4.08 1.50
C ILE A 45 -5.30 -5.48 1.57
N SER A 46 -6.40 -5.68 2.32
CA SER A 46 -7.04 -6.99 2.47
C SER A 46 -7.46 -7.56 1.12
N LYS A 47 -8.04 -6.72 0.25
CA LYS A 47 -8.42 -7.14 -1.10
C LYS A 47 -7.20 -7.50 -1.95
N ALA A 48 -6.11 -6.73 -1.85
CA ALA A 48 -4.87 -7.03 -2.55
C ALA A 48 -4.24 -8.35 -2.08
N ILE A 49 -4.16 -8.59 -0.76
CA ILE A 49 -3.68 -9.87 -0.20
C ILE A 49 -4.51 -11.03 -0.71
N LYS A 50 -5.84 -10.87 -0.71
CA LYS A 50 -6.74 -11.91 -1.24
C LYS A 50 -6.56 -12.16 -2.73
N SER A 51 -6.36 -11.10 -3.53
CA SER A 51 -6.19 -11.21 -4.98
C SER A 51 -4.84 -11.78 -5.41
N PHE A 52 -3.82 -11.69 -4.56
CA PHE A 52 -2.46 -12.15 -4.83
C PHE A 52 -1.98 -13.13 -3.74
N SER A 53 -2.85 -14.03 -3.31
CA SER A 53 -2.62 -14.96 -2.19
C SER A 53 -1.39 -15.87 -2.38
N ASP A 54 -1.03 -16.15 -3.63
CA ASP A 54 0.10 -17.03 -3.96
C ASP A 54 1.44 -16.31 -3.90
N TYR A 55 1.43 -15.00 -3.65
CA TYR A 55 2.62 -14.15 -3.66
C TYR A 55 2.88 -13.54 -2.29
N LYS A 56 4.16 -13.50 -1.90
CA LYS A 56 4.58 -12.62 -0.82
C LYS A 56 4.44 -11.17 -1.26
N ILE A 57 3.62 -10.41 -0.54
CA ILE A 57 3.42 -8.99 -0.79
C ILE A 57 4.43 -8.16 0.00
N THR A 58 5.10 -7.23 -0.67
CA THR A 58 6.02 -6.26 -0.06
C THR A 58 5.62 -4.83 -0.43
N VAL A 59 6.06 -3.86 0.36
CA VAL A 59 5.84 -2.43 0.10
C VAL A 59 7.04 -1.65 0.64
N GLY A 60 7.46 -0.63 -0.10
CA GLY A 60 8.48 0.32 0.35
C GLY A 60 7.83 1.63 0.79
N THR A 61 8.41 2.28 1.80
CA THR A 61 8.08 3.66 2.18
C THR A 61 9.33 4.32 2.77
N GLU A 62 9.38 5.64 2.75
CA GLU A 62 10.37 6.40 3.51
C GLU A 62 10.19 6.13 5.01
N ALA A 63 11.30 5.98 5.73
CA ALA A 63 11.28 5.74 7.17
C ALA A 63 10.69 6.90 7.97
N GLU A 64 10.79 8.12 7.44
CA GLU A 64 10.17 9.33 8.00
C GLU A 64 8.65 9.40 7.78
N ASN A 65 8.10 8.58 6.87
CA ASN A 65 6.66 8.45 6.69
C ASN A 65 6.05 7.55 7.78
N ILE A 66 6.10 8.03 9.02
CA ILE A 66 5.61 7.33 10.22
C ILE A 66 4.15 6.91 10.06
N LYS A 67 3.35 7.69 9.34
CA LYS A 67 1.95 7.36 9.04
C LYS A 67 1.83 6.10 8.19
N ALA A 68 2.63 5.98 7.13
CA ALA A 68 2.64 4.78 6.28
C ALA A 68 3.23 3.58 7.03
N VAL A 69 4.33 3.76 7.76
CA VAL A 69 4.93 2.70 8.59
C VAL A 69 3.91 2.12 9.56
N ASN A 70 3.27 2.97 10.37
CA ASN A 70 2.24 2.53 11.33
C ASN A 70 1.03 1.90 10.64
N PHE A 71 0.63 2.42 9.48
CA PHE A 71 -0.44 1.83 8.70
C PHE A 71 -0.10 0.41 8.23
N TYR A 72 1.12 0.16 7.72
CA TYR A 72 1.53 -1.17 7.30
C TYR A 72 1.66 -2.13 8.48
N LEU A 73 2.26 -1.71 9.60
CA LEU A 73 2.36 -2.52 10.83
C LEU A 73 0.98 -2.92 11.36
N LYS A 74 0.01 -1.99 11.38
CA LYS A 74 -1.38 -2.27 11.75
C LYS A 74 -2.07 -3.29 10.83
N ASN A 75 -1.62 -3.40 9.58
CA ASN A 75 -2.12 -4.38 8.62
C ASN A 75 -1.22 -5.64 8.53
N ASN A 76 -0.53 -5.98 9.62
CA ASN A 76 0.28 -7.19 9.77
C ASN A 76 1.50 -7.30 8.85
N PHE A 77 1.94 -6.20 8.24
CA PHE A 77 3.25 -6.16 7.60
C PHE A 77 4.34 -6.13 8.67
N LYS A 78 5.51 -6.63 8.31
CA LYS A 78 6.72 -6.61 9.14
C LYS A 78 7.81 -5.86 8.39
N ILE A 79 8.64 -5.14 9.13
CA ILE A 79 9.86 -4.57 8.58
C ILE A 79 10.79 -5.74 8.25
N VAL A 80 11.23 -5.81 7.00
CA VAL A 80 12.13 -6.88 6.52
C VAL A 80 13.44 -6.33 5.96
N ASP A 81 13.51 -5.02 5.71
CA ASP A 81 14.67 -4.39 5.10
C ASP A 81 14.71 -2.87 5.34
N TYR A 82 15.90 -2.27 5.18
CA TYR A 82 16.13 -0.83 5.24
C TYR A 82 17.28 -0.45 4.31
N TYR A 83 17.09 0.60 3.52
CA TYR A 83 18.09 1.08 2.55
C TYR A 83 18.22 2.60 2.61
N LEU A 84 19.44 3.10 2.42
CA LEU A 84 19.71 4.51 2.17
C LEU A 84 19.82 4.73 0.66
N ILE A 85 18.95 5.58 0.11
CA ILE A 85 18.93 5.91 -1.31
C ILE A 85 19.43 7.35 -1.48
N PHE A 86 20.53 7.51 -2.20
CA PHE A 86 21.10 8.83 -2.52
C PHE A 86 20.67 9.24 -3.93
N HIS A 87 20.04 10.41 -4.04
CA HIS A 87 19.70 11.01 -5.33
C HIS A 87 20.69 12.14 -5.63
N ARG A 88 21.50 11.97 -6.69
CA ARG A 88 22.30 13.07 -7.21
C ARG A 88 21.40 13.97 -8.05
N HIS A 89 21.12 15.17 -7.54
CA HIS A 89 20.51 16.24 -8.29
C HIS A 89 21.65 17.03 -8.93
N ASN A 90 21.69 17.07 -10.26
CA ASN A 90 22.59 17.94 -11.01
C ASN A 90 21.94 19.31 -11.21
#